data_AF-A0A538HIA2-F1
#
_entry.id   AF-A0A538HIA2-F1
#
_cell.length_a   1.000
_cell.length_b   1.000
_cell.length_c   1.000
_cell.angle_alpha   90.00
_cell.angle_beta   90.00
_cell.angle_gamma   90.00
#
_symmetry.space_group_name_H-M   'P 1'
#
loop_
_entity.id
_entity.type
_entity.pdbx_description
1 polymer ?
#
loop_
_entity_poly.entity_id
_entity_poly.type
_entity_poly.pdbx_seq_one_letter_code
_entity_poly.pdbx_strand_id
1 'polypeptide(L)'
;MPAPWLADLERTLAEGDEDSLAIAVVVLASVAGANVRLDGEERDGAVRRALLLLAAGGDPNRGLDLGGRAVRALATDLGDLDRREILTSALAELAAEAQGLPHVSEALRGLLDAPEIAWRAYACSLLAAELGTDN
;
A
#
# COMPACT_ATOMS: atom_id res chain seq x y z
N MET A 1 -11.44 9.46 18.97
CA MET A 1 -12.40 8.55 18.30
C MET A 1 -11.78 8.20 16.97
N PRO A 2 -11.47 6.92 16.70
CA PRO A 2 -10.88 6.52 15.41
C PRO A 2 -11.83 6.90 14.26
N ALA A 3 -11.25 7.17 13.09
CA ALA A 3 -12.04 7.45 11.89
C ALA A 3 -12.98 6.26 11.58
N PRO A 4 -14.21 6.49 11.07
CA PRO A 4 -15.19 5.42 10.84
C PRO A 4 -14.66 4.27 9.96
N TRP A 5 -13.86 4.61 8.94
CA TRP A 5 -13.27 3.61 8.03
C TRP A 5 -12.26 2.69 8.72
N LEU A 6 -11.57 3.14 9.77
CA LEU A 6 -10.66 2.29 10.56
C LEU A 6 -11.46 1.26 11.36
N ALA A 7 -12.63 1.64 11.89
CA ALA A 7 -13.50 0.72 12.60
C ALA A 7 -14.16 -0.31 11.66
N ASP A 8 -14.46 0.07 10.43
CA ASP A 8 -14.91 -0.86 9.38
C ASP A 8 -13.78 -1.83 8.99
N LEU A 9 -12.56 -1.32 8.82
CA LEU A 9 -11.40 -2.15 8.51
C LEU A 9 -11.07 -3.13 9.64
N GLU A 10 -11.18 -2.69 10.89
CA GLU A 10 -11.04 -3.55 12.08
C GLU A 10 -12.02 -4.71 12.08
N ARG A 11 -13.30 -4.44 11.74
CA ARG A 11 -14.32 -5.50 11.65
C ARG A 11 -13.98 -6.50 10.54
N THR A 12 -13.61 -6.01 9.37
CA THR A 12 -13.19 -6.86 8.24
C THR A 12 -11.99 -7.73 8.61
N LEU A 13 -11.00 -7.19 9.32
CA LEU A 13 -9.84 -7.96 9.77
C LEU A 13 -10.18 -8.98 10.87
N ALA A 14 -11.11 -8.66 11.76
CA ALA A 14 -11.53 -9.58 12.81
C ALA A 14 -12.34 -10.78 12.28
N GLU A 15 -13.06 -10.59 11.18
CA GLU A 15 -13.92 -11.61 10.54
C GLU A 15 -13.23 -12.32 9.37
N GLY A 16 -12.17 -11.72 8.84
CA GLY A 16 -11.52 -12.10 7.59
C GLY A 16 -10.36 -13.10 7.73
N ASP A 17 -9.80 -13.45 6.57
CA ASP A 17 -8.65 -14.34 6.40
C ASP A 17 -7.41 -13.55 5.94
N GLU A 18 -6.40 -14.26 5.43
CA GLU A 18 -5.14 -13.68 4.97
C GLU A 18 -5.33 -12.64 3.85
N ASP A 19 -6.32 -12.82 2.97
CA ASP A 19 -6.63 -11.87 1.90
C ASP A 19 -7.12 -10.54 2.46
N SER A 20 -7.89 -10.59 3.56
CA SER A 20 -8.36 -9.38 4.26
C SER A 20 -7.20 -8.58 4.86
N LEU A 21 -6.19 -9.27 5.40
CA LEU A 21 -4.95 -8.64 5.88
C LEU A 21 -4.15 -8.02 4.73
N ALA A 22 -4.00 -8.74 3.61
CA ALA A 22 -3.27 -8.24 2.45
C ALA A 22 -3.91 -6.94 1.90
N ILE A 23 -5.24 -6.90 1.80
CA ILE A 23 -5.99 -5.71 1.40
C ILE A 23 -5.79 -4.59 2.42
N ALA A 24 -5.93 -4.87 3.71
CA ALA A 24 -5.78 -3.86 4.76
C ALA A 24 -4.40 -3.20 4.74
N VAL A 25 -3.34 -3.99 4.56
CA VAL A 25 -1.96 -3.48 4.46
C VAL A 25 -1.80 -2.51 3.29
N VAL A 26 -2.37 -2.83 2.12
CA VAL A 26 -2.35 -1.94 0.95
C VAL A 26 -3.18 -0.68 1.19
N VAL A 27 -4.36 -0.78 1.80
CA VAL A 27 -5.22 0.36 2.13
C VAL A 27 -4.54 1.30 3.11
N LEU A 28 -3.98 0.78 4.21
CA LEU A 28 -3.28 1.57 5.23
C LEU A 28 -2.08 2.30 4.63
N ALA A 29 -1.27 1.60 3.82
CA ALA A 29 -0.15 2.21 3.11
C ALA A 29 -0.59 3.27 2.09
N SER A 30 -1.73 3.07 1.42
CA SER A 30 -2.30 4.05 0.50
C SER A 30 -2.74 5.32 1.21
N VAL A 31 -3.40 5.19 2.36
CA VAL A 31 -3.87 6.33 3.16
C VAL A 31 -2.67 7.10 3.72
N ALA A 32 -1.70 6.42 4.33
CA ALA A 32 -0.49 7.07 4.84
C ALA A 32 0.33 7.71 3.71
N GLY A 33 0.38 7.05 2.56
CA GLY A 33 1.10 7.52 1.37
C GLY A 33 0.47 8.72 0.66
N ALA A 34 -0.72 9.17 1.07
CA ALA A 34 -1.34 10.39 0.53
C ALA A 34 -0.47 11.65 0.78
N ASN A 35 0.38 11.62 1.81
CA ASN A 35 1.32 12.70 2.12
C ASN A 35 2.64 12.62 1.33
N VAL A 36 2.92 11.50 0.66
CA VAL A 36 4.12 11.32 -0.16
C VAL A 36 3.95 12.10 -1.46
N ARG A 37 4.79 13.13 -1.65
CA ARG A 37 4.78 13.93 -2.87
C ARG A 37 5.56 13.21 -3.97
N LEU A 38 4.85 12.86 -5.03
CA LEU A 38 5.41 12.34 -6.26
C LEU A 38 5.21 13.38 -7.37
N ASP A 39 6.24 13.57 -8.20
CA ASP A 39 6.04 14.28 -9.46
C ASP A 39 5.11 13.47 -10.36
N GLY A 40 4.20 14.14 -11.07
CA GLY A 40 3.19 13.48 -11.89
C GLY A 40 3.80 12.69 -13.05
N GLU A 41 4.77 13.27 -13.76
CA GLU A 41 5.41 12.61 -14.90
C GLU A 41 6.30 11.44 -14.44
N GLU A 42 7.01 11.61 -13.33
CA GLU A 42 7.77 10.55 -12.68
C GLU A 42 6.88 9.36 -12.30
N ARG A 43 5.77 9.64 -11.59
CA ARG A 43 4.77 8.64 -11.19
C ARG A 43 4.22 7.92 -12.41
N ASP A 44 3.67 8.66 -13.37
CA ASP A 44 2.99 8.08 -14.54
C ASP A 44 3.96 7.28 -15.41
N GLY A 45 5.22 7.74 -15.50
CA GLY A 45 6.29 7.00 -16.15
C GLY A 45 6.58 5.67 -15.46
N ALA A 46 6.74 5.68 -14.14
CA ALA A 46 7.05 4.49 -13.35
C ALA A 46 5.88 3.48 -13.35
N VAL A 47 4.65 3.97 -13.16
CA VAL A 47 3.42 3.16 -13.22
C VAL A 47 3.29 2.46 -14.56
N ARG A 48 3.42 3.17 -15.69
CA ARG A 48 3.32 2.56 -17.02
C ARG A 48 4.36 1.45 -17.22
N ARG A 49 5.61 1.66 -16.80
CA ARG A 49 6.66 0.63 -16.86
C ARG A 49 6.28 -0.59 -16.03
N ALA A 50 5.76 -0.39 -14.83
CA ALA A 50 5.33 -1.48 -13.96
C ALA A 50 4.11 -2.24 -14.51
N LEU A 51 3.15 -1.56 -15.12
CA LEU A 51 2.02 -2.19 -15.83
C LEU A 51 2.50 -3.04 -17.02
N LEU A 52 3.48 -2.56 -17.79
CA LEU A 52 4.08 -3.36 -18.86
C LEU A 52 4.78 -4.62 -18.32
N LEU A 53 5.44 -4.54 -17.15
CA LEU A 53 6.02 -5.70 -16.49
C LEU A 53 4.97 -6.69 -15.99
N LEU A 54 3.82 -6.18 -15.51
CA LEU A 54 2.68 -7.00 -15.09
C LEU A 54 2.11 -7.75 -16.30
N ALA A 55 1.81 -7.05 -17.40
CA ALA A 55 1.28 -7.64 -18.63
C ALA A 55 2.25 -8.67 -19.26
N ALA A 56 3.56 -8.41 -19.20
CA ALA A 56 4.58 -9.36 -19.64
C ALA A 56 4.74 -10.58 -18.70
N GLY A 57 4.04 -10.62 -17.57
CA GLY A 57 4.05 -11.72 -16.60
C GLY A 57 3.12 -12.88 -16.92
N GLY A 58 2.30 -12.78 -17.98
CA GLY A 58 1.35 -13.81 -18.37
C GLY A 58 -0.08 -13.41 -18.07
N ASP A 59 -0.72 -14.06 -17.09
CA ASP A 59 -2.14 -13.89 -16.79
C ASP A 59 -2.44 -12.48 -16.24
N PRO A 60 -3.18 -11.63 -16.98
CA PRO A 60 -3.56 -10.29 -16.51
C PRO A 60 -4.58 -10.33 -15.36
N ASN A 61 -5.26 -11.47 -15.14
CA ASN A 61 -6.14 -11.66 -14.00
C ASN A 61 -5.38 -12.09 -12.72
N ARG A 62 -4.05 -12.27 -12.79
CA ARG A 62 -3.25 -12.52 -11.60
C ARG A 62 -3.29 -11.27 -10.72
N GLY A 63 -3.81 -11.42 -9.51
CA GLY A 63 -3.83 -10.35 -8.51
C GLY A 63 -2.43 -9.76 -8.26
N LEU A 64 -2.42 -8.53 -7.75
CA LEU A 64 -1.17 -7.87 -7.35
C LEU A 64 -0.55 -8.60 -6.16
N ASP A 65 0.77 -8.75 -6.22
CA ASP A 65 1.59 -9.40 -5.21
C ASP A 65 2.68 -8.41 -4.78
N LEU A 66 2.80 -8.13 -3.48
CA LEU A 66 3.82 -7.22 -2.93
C LEU A 66 5.24 -7.71 -3.23
N GLY A 67 5.42 -9.02 -3.35
CA GLY A 67 6.65 -9.67 -3.79
C GLY A 67 6.80 -9.72 -5.32
N GLY A 68 5.76 -9.38 -6.07
CA GLY A 68 5.72 -9.46 -7.52
C GLY A 68 6.66 -8.47 -8.22
N ARG A 69 7.11 -8.85 -9.42
CA ARG A 69 8.06 -8.07 -10.23
C ARG A 69 7.61 -6.63 -10.49
N ALA A 70 6.32 -6.43 -10.78
CA ALA A 70 5.75 -5.13 -11.12
C ALA A 70 5.78 -4.19 -9.90
N VAL A 71 5.30 -4.66 -8.75
CA VAL A 71 5.30 -3.89 -7.50
C VAL A 71 6.72 -3.56 -7.04
N ARG A 72 7.65 -4.54 -7.09
CA ARG A 72 9.05 -4.30 -6.72
C ARG A 72 9.73 -3.29 -7.64
N ALA A 73 9.48 -3.36 -8.94
CA ALA A 73 10.03 -2.40 -9.91
C ALA A 73 9.50 -0.99 -9.62
N LEU A 74 8.18 -0.83 -9.43
CA LEU A 74 7.60 0.47 -9.10
C LEU A 74 8.14 1.03 -7.78
N ALA A 75 8.20 0.18 -6.74
CA ALA A 75 8.75 0.55 -5.44
C ALA A 75 10.23 0.96 -5.54
N THR A 76 11.00 0.38 -6.47
CA THR A 76 12.38 0.78 -6.72
C THR A 76 12.44 2.11 -7.46
N ASP A 77 11.66 2.26 -8.53
CA ASP A 77 11.64 3.46 -9.38
C ASP A 77 11.23 4.72 -8.61
N LEU A 78 10.26 4.62 -7.70
CA LEU A 78 9.79 5.75 -6.88
C LEU A 78 10.56 5.91 -5.56
N GLY A 79 11.37 4.92 -5.21
CA GLY A 79 12.00 4.79 -3.91
C GLY A 79 13.05 5.86 -3.66
N ASP A 80 12.73 6.76 -2.74
CA ASP A 80 13.65 7.76 -2.20
C ASP A 80 13.61 7.74 -0.67
N LEU A 81 14.72 8.05 -0.02
CA LEU A 81 14.83 7.98 1.45
C LEU A 81 13.86 8.94 2.13
N ASP A 82 13.76 10.18 1.66
CA ASP A 82 12.89 11.19 2.26
C ASP A 82 11.42 10.78 2.11
N ARG A 83 11.04 10.24 0.94
CA ARG A 83 9.68 9.73 0.69
C ARG A 83 9.31 8.56 1.60
N ARG A 84 10.25 7.64 1.85
CA ARG A 84 10.04 6.50 2.75
C ARG A 84 9.93 6.92 4.21
N GLU A 85 10.68 7.93 4.62
CA GLU A 85 10.56 8.53 5.95
C GLU A 85 9.21 9.23 6.15
N ILE A 86 8.73 9.94 5.12
CA ILE A 86 7.39 10.55 5.13
C ILE A 86 6.31 9.47 5.30
N LEU A 87 6.37 8.39 4.51
CA LEU A 87 5.41 7.28 4.63
C LEU A 87 5.44 6.66 6.03
N THR A 88 6.64 6.40 6.56
CA THR A 88 6.83 5.80 7.89
C THR A 88 6.25 6.70 8.98
N SER A 89 6.46 8.01 8.89
CA SER A 89 5.92 8.98 9.84
C SER A 89 4.39 9.02 9.79
N ALA A 90 3.80 9.04 8.59
CA ALA A 90 2.35 9.00 8.41
C ALA A 90 1.72 7.68 8.91
N LEU A 91 2.41 6.55 8.75
CA LEU A 91 1.98 5.27 9.33
C LEU A 91 2.00 5.29 10.87
N ALA A 92 2.99 5.95 11.46
CA ALA A 92 3.06 6.09 12.92
C ALA A 92 1.94 6.99 13.47
N GLU A 93 1.60 8.07 12.76
CA GLU A 93 0.44 8.91 13.08
C GLU A 93 -0.87 8.10 13.00
N LEU A 94 -1.05 7.33 11.92
CA LEU A 94 -2.22 6.48 11.74
C LEU A 94 -2.31 5.39 12.83
N ALA A 95 -1.18 4.85 13.28
CA ALA A 95 -1.13 3.90 14.41
C ALA A 95 -1.58 4.53 15.73
N ALA A 96 -1.27 5.81 15.96
CA ALA A 96 -1.77 6.53 17.12
C ALA A 96 -3.29 6.75 17.06
N GLU A 97 -3.85 6.97 15.86
CA GLU A 97 -5.29 7.11 15.66
C GLU A 97 -6.06 5.78 15.81
N ALA A 98 -5.44 4.67 15.46
CA ALA A 98 -6.02 3.32 15.52
C ALA A 98 -6.03 2.70 16.93
N GLN A 99 -5.62 3.44 17.96
CA GLN A 99 -5.63 2.95 19.34
C GLN A 99 -7.02 2.42 19.74
N GLY A 100 -7.04 1.17 20.22
CA GLY A 100 -8.28 0.45 20.59
C GLY A 100 -8.83 -0.45 19.47
N LEU A 101 -8.21 -0.48 18.30
CA LEU A 101 -8.50 -1.38 17.18
C LEU A 101 -7.36 -2.41 17.07
N PRO A 102 -7.44 -3.57 17.72
CA PRO A 102 -6.30 -4.49 17.86
C PRO A 102 -5.76 -5.02 16.53
N HIS A 103 -6.62 -5.40 15.58
CA HIS A 103 -6.16 -5.99 14.32
C HIS A 103 -5.54 -4.92 13.41
N VAL A 104 -6.14 -3.74 13.32
CA VAL A 104 -5.57 -2.61 12.57
C VAL A 104 -4.26 -2.14 13.20
N SER A 105 -4.18 -2.08 14.53
CA SER A 105 -2.95 -1.73 15.25
C SER A 105 -1.83 -2.73 14.99
N GLU A 106 -2.16 -4.02 14.89
CA GLU A 106 -1.20 -5.06 14.53
C GLU A 106 -0.71 -4.93 13.09
N ALA A 107 -1.62 -4.69 12.13
CA ALA A 107 -1.25 -4.47 10.73
C ALA A 107 -0.34 -3.23 10.57
N LEU A 108 -0.66 -2.13 11.25
CA LEU A 108 0.17 -0.90 11.25
C LEU A 108 1.54 -1.15 11.89
N ARG A 109 1.60 -1.89 12.99
CA ARG A 109 2.87 -2.28 13.61
C ARG A 109 3.71 -3.15 12.67
N GLY A 110 3.10 -4.11 11.99
CA GLY A 110 3.79 -4.92 10.98
C GLY A 110 4.36 -4.08 9.84
N LEU A 111 3.65 -3.03 9.40
CA LEU A 111 4.15 -2.10 8.40
C LEU A 111 5.33 -1.24 8.91
N LEU A 112 5.26 -0.76 10.15
CA LEU A 112 6.34 0.01 10.79
C LEU A 112 7.60 -0.82 11.03
N ASP A 113 7.44 -2.10 11.39
CA ASP A 113 8.54 -3.04 11.59
C ASP A 113 9.19 -3.47 10.25
N ALA A 114 8.48 -3.32 9.13
CA ALA A 114 8.92 -3.70 7.80
C ALA A 114 8.75 -2.55 6.78
N PRO A 115 9.57 -1.48 6.85
CA PRO A 115 9.40 -0.27 6.02
C PRO A 115 9.51 -0.54 4.51
N GLU A 116 10.30 -1.54 4.10
CA GLU A 116 10.36 -1.97 2.69
C GLU A 116 9.06 -2.61 2.21
N ILE A 117 8.35 -3.32 3.09
CA ILE A 117 7.03 -3.89 2.79
C ILE A 117 5.98 -2.78 2.77
N ALA A 118 6.04 -1.82 3.70
CA ALA A 118 5.18 -0.63 3.68
C ALA A 118 5.31 0.16 2.37
N TRP A 119 6.55 0.38 1.91
CA TRP A 119 6.81 1.06 0.65
C TRP A 119 6.27 0.28 -0.57
N ARG A 120 6.41 -1.05 -0.56
CA ARG A 120 5.81 -1.91 -1.61
C ARG A 120 4.29 -1.93 -1.55
N ALA A 121 3.69 -1.90 -0.36
CA ALA A 121 2.25 -1.81 -0.19
C ALA A 121 1.70 -0.48 -0.74
N TYR A 122 2.42 0.62 -0.52
CA TYR A 122 2.12 1.91 -1.14
C TYR A 122 2.25 1.85 -2.67
N ALA A 123 3.35 1.32 -3.20
CA ALA A 123 3.51 1.14 -4.65
C ALA A 123 2.41 0.24 -5.25
N CYS A 124 2.00 -0.81 -4.53
CA CYS A 124 0.89 -1.68 -4.90
C CYS A 124 -0.43 -0.91 -5.00
N SER A 125 -0.71 0.00 -4.06
CA SER A 125 -1.94 0.81 -4.11
C SER A 125 -1.99 1.74 -5.32
N LEU A 126 -0.84 2.30 -5.72
CA LEU A 126 -0.74 3.10 -6.95
C LEU A 126 -1.08 2.26 -8.18
N LEU A 127 -0.56 1.04 -8.30
CA LEU A 127 -0.91 0.14 -9.41
C LEU A 127 -2.37 -0.29 -9.38
N ALA A 128 -2.89 -0.59 -8.19
CA ALA A 128 -4.29 -0.99 -8.02
C ALA A 128 -5.24 0.13 -8.46
N ALA A 129 -4.92 1.39 -8.11
CA ALA A 129 -5.70 2.55 -8.52
C ALA A 129 -5.76 2.66 -10.05
N GLU A 130 -4.63 2.46 -10.73
CA GLU A 130 -4.51 2.58 -12.18
C GLU A 130 -5.26 1.46 -12.91
N LEU A 131 -5.15 0.22 -12.42
CA LEU A 131 -5.92 -0.93 -12.94
C LEU A 131 -7.42 -0.79 -12.70
N GLY A 132 -7.83 -0.12 -11.62
CA GLY A 132 -9.22 0.17 -11.33
C GLY A 132 -9.83 1.27 -12.23
N THR A 133 -9.00 2.12 -12.84
CA THR A 133 -9.44 3.14 -13.80
C THR A 133 -9.71 2.59 -15.21
N ASP A 134 -9.16 1.41 -15.55
CA ASP A 134 -9.29 0.77 -16.87
C ASP A 134 -10.55 -0.13 -17.00
N ASN A 135 -11.50 -0.04 -16.06
CA ASN A 135 -12.74 -0.85 -16.04
C ASN A 135 -14.01 0.01 -16.02
#